data_AF-A0A5N7N5F0-F1
#
_entry.id   AF-A0A5N7N5F0-F1
#
_cell.length_a   1.000
_cell.length_b   1.000
_cell.length_c   1.000
_cell.angle_alpha   90.00
_cell.angle_beta   90.00
_cell.angle_gamma   90.00
#
_symmetry.space_group_name_H-M   'P 1'
#
loop_
_entity.id
_entity.type
_entity.pdbx_description
1 polymer ?
#
loop_
_entity_poly.entity_id
_entity_poly.type
_entity_poly.pdbx_seq_one_letter_code
_entity_poly.pdbx_strand_id
1 'polypeptide(L)'
;MQSVAGVGLSNQILRCFKRLSYIRQPSPALSCIRTASFTNHYQPRLPADLGYYDLRLDEIQAKQVELAKKYGVSAFCYYYYWFSGTQLMTMPIDRHVNQNLDLDFCLCWANENWSRRWDGSENDVLMAQQHTEDDDIAFIHSVIPYFKHPRYIKINGAPLLMVYQVSLLSNAERVIARWRSIAKEAGFPDLHVCMAETFGLENPHQFGGDSSCQFPPHGVLAKERTQEVEGLVPGFSGKVYDYNEVVASEIKRPDPGYLRFRTAMPSWDNTSRKGAAGHVFHNASPEMFEAWLSYLVAKTKREYPSELRYVFVNAWNEWAEGAYLEPDRRNGHNYLKAVRNALTLQNAVLGETMVSIDSDQDNEFRKNVARVVSTLANANRQLLKMFSEAGLPPRSVSPFIARPEHAIRRAYPRKDAYSQLDSLNGRIANAPEATILRQQNLAVSGWLHIPGVVPSPQKPLFLWLVPLEGLKTGPDYIASVYDRLQRPDVAEALRSGGSRKRPRH
;
A
#
# COMPACT_ATOMS: atom_id res chain seq x y z
N MET A 1 -26.50 33.97 6.58
CA MET A 1 -25.27 34.22 5.82
C MET A 1 -24.28 33.09 6.10
N GLN A 2 -24.05 32.28 5.06
CA GLN A 2 -23.01 31.29 4.80
C GLN A 2 -22.40 30.49 5.97
N SER A 3 -22.82 29.22 6.02
CA SER A 3 -22.10 28.10 6.62
C SER A 3 -20.77 27.89 5.90
N VAL A 4 -19.66 27.90 6.63
CA VAL A 4 -18.36 27.44 6.12
C VAL A 4 -18.41 25.91 6.09
N ALA A 5 -18.63 25.37 4.89
CA ALA A 5 -18.54 23.95 4.59
C ALA A 5 -17.13 23.43 4.93
N GLY A 6 -17.08 22.27 5.58
CA GLY A 6 -15.84 21.56 5.84
C GLY A 6 -15.12 21.27 4.54
N VAL A 7 -13.83 21.61 4.49
CA VAL A 7 -12.92 21.13 3.44
C VAL A 7 -12.72 19.64 3.70
N GLY A 8 -13.59 18.82 3.13
CA GLY A 8 -13.40 17.39 3.05
C GLY A 8 -12.15 17.11 2.21
N LEU A 9 -11.24 16.30 2.73
CA LEU A 9 -10.21 15.61 1.95
C LEU A 9 -10.89 14.64 0.97
N SER A 10 -11.51 15.16 -0.09
CA SER A 10 -11.90 14.39 -1.28
C SER A 10 -10.66 14.13 -2.14
N ASN A 11 -9.61 13.54 -1.53
CA ASN A 11 -8.33 13.21 -2.16
C ASN A 11 -8.21 11.67 -2.28
N GLN A 12 -9.19 11.04 -2.93
CA GLN A 12 -9.17 9.60 -3.19
C GLN A 12 -8.20 9.28 -4.33
N ILE A 13 -6.92 9.18 -4.00
CA ILE A 13 -5.84 9.04 -4.99
C ILE A 13 -5.47 7.58 -5.22
N LEU A 14 -5.68 6.71 -4.24
CA LEU A 14 -5.07 5.37 -4.25
C LEU A 14 -6.04 4.25 -4.63
N ARG A 15 -5.64 3.47 -5.62
CA ARG A 15 -6.34 2.29 -6.16
C ARG A 15 -5.44 1.06 -5.97
N CYS A 16 -6.00 -0.13 -5.77
CA CYS A 16 -5.19 -1.35 -5.65
C CYS A 16 -5.71 -2.46 -6.54
N PHE A 17 -4.83 -3.17 -7.24
CA PHE A 17 -5.19 -4.40 -7.93
C PHE A 17 -5.61 -5.46 -6.91
N LYS A 18 -6.75 -6.10 -7.15
CA LYS A 18 -7.28 -7.14 -6.27
C LYS A 18 -7.54 -8.40 -7.08
N ARG A 19 -6.79 -9.46 -6.77
CA ARG A 19 -7.10 -10.80 -7.29
C ARG A 19 -8.29 -11.40 -6.57
N LEU A 20 -9.03 -12.21 -7.31
CA LEU A 20 -10.21 -12.92 -6.86
C LEU A 20 -9.87 -14.31 -6.28
N SER A 21 -8.61 -14.53 -5.88
CA SER A 21 -8.11 -15.78 -5.32
C SER A 21 -8.21 -15.82 -3.80
N TYR A 22 -8.53 -17.00 -3.26
CA TYR A 22 -8.56 -17.28 -1.83
C TYR A 22 -7.17 -17.67 -1.31
N ILE A 23 -6.92 -17.48 0.00
CA ILE A 23 -5.69 -17.95 0.64
C ILE A 23 -6.02 -19.25 1.37
N ARG A 24 -5.62 -20.40 0.82
CA ARG A 24 -5.92 -21.70 1.42
C ARG A 24 -4.93 -22.05 2.54
N GLN A 25 -5.42 -22.62 3.64
CA GLN A 25 -4.55 -23.36 4.56
C GLN A 25 -3.87 -24.52 3.79
N PRO A 26 -2.55 -24.68 3.87
CA PRO A 26 -1.87 -25.75 3.17
C PRO A 26 -2.20 -27.11 3.81
N SER A 27 -2.53 -28.10 2.99
CA SER A 27 -2.22 -29.48 3.33
C SER A 27 -0.72 -29.69 3.08
N PRO A 28 -0.07 -30.71 3.69
CA PRO A 28 1.35 -31.01 3.46
C PRO A 28 1.76 -31.18 1.98
N ALA A 29 0.80 -31.27 1.06
CA ALA A 29 1.00 -31.46 -0.37
C ALA A 29 0.78 -30.20 -1.25
N LEU A 30 0.51 -29.01 -0.69
CA LEU A 30 0.19 -27.80 -1.50
C LEU A 30 1.16 -26.61 -1.31
N SER A 31 1.48 -26.01 -2.46
CA SER A 31 2.58 -25.12 -2.85
C SER A 31 2.74 -23.76 -2.16
N CYS A 32 2.02 -23.47 -1.07
CA CYS A 32 2.01 -22.12 -0.48
C CYS A 32 3.01 -21.94 0.68
N ILE A 33 3.68 -23.02 1.12
CA ILE A 33 4.80 -22.96 2.05
C ILE A 33 6.00 -23.53 1.31
N ARG A 34 6.81 -22.65 0.72
CA ARG A 34 8.17 -23.00 0.33
C ARG A 34 9.13 -22.49 1.40
N THR A 35 10.20 -23.24 1.60
CA THR A 35 11.29 -22.84 2.49
C THR A 35 12.10 -21.73 1.84
N ALA A 36 12.77 -20.94 2.67
CA ALA A 36 13.72 -19.93 2.25
C ALA A 36 14.75 -20.52 1.25
N SER A 37 14.83 -19.92 0.07
CA SER A 37 15.83 -20.27 -0.96
C SER A 37 17.23 -19.67 -0.73
N PHE A 38 17.38 -18.74 0.21
CA PHE A 38 18.67 -18.14 0.60
C PHE A 38 18.57 -17.48 1.98
N THR A 39 19.70 -17.08 2.55
CA THR A 39 19.77 -16.46 3.89
C THR A 39 18.97 -15.16 3.94
N ASN A 40 18.17 -14.96 4.99
CA ASN A 40 17.25 -13.83 5.14
C ASN A 40 16.12 -13.73 4.10
N HIS A 41 15.91 -14.77 3.28
CA HIS A 41 14.76 -14.86 2.38
C HIS A 41 13.46 -15.03 3.19
N TYR A 42 12.50 -14.12 3.02
CA TYR A 42 11.23 -14.17 3.73
C TYR A 42 10.24 -15.19 3.12
N GLN A 43 10.45 -16.47 3.42
CA GLN A 43 9.52 -17.55 3.10
C GLN A 43 9.49 -18.58 4.25
N PRO A 44 8.31 -19.12 4.63
CA PRO A 44 7.00 -18.80 4.08
C PRO A 44 6.45 -17.43 4.56
N ARG A 45 5.66 -16.80 3.70
CA ARG A 45 4.88 -15.61 4.03
C ARG A 45 3.53 -16.03 4.62
N LEU A 46 3.20 -15.55 5.81
CA LEU A 46 2.01 -16.00 6.56
C LEU A 46 1.08 -14.82 6.85
N PRO A 47 -0.23 -14.95 6.58
CA PRO A 47 -1.20 -13.90 6.88
C PRO A 47 -1.37 -13.69 8.39
N ALA A 48 -1.73 -12.46 8.77
CA ALA A 48 -2.07 -12.08 10.14
C ALA A 48 -3.61 -11.98 10.30
N ASP A 49 -4.18 -10.78 10.29
CA ASP A 49 -5.54 -10.46 10.71
C ASP A 49 -6.66 -11.31 10.09
N LEU A 50 -6.61 -11.48 8.77
CA LEU A 50 -7.63 -12.21 8.00
C LEU A 50 -7.33 -13.71 7.91
N GLY A 51 -6.13 -14.12 8.34
CA GLY A 51 -5.66 -15.49 8.22
C GLY A 51 -5.76 -16.04 6.81
N TYR A 52 -5.95 -17.35 6.72
CA TYR A 52 -6.28 -18.04 5.50
C TYR A 52 -7.79 -17.91 5.26
N TYR A 53 -8.18 -17.07 4.31
CA TYR A 53 -9.58 -16.74 4.09
C TYR A 53 -10.16 -17.38 2.82
N ASP A 54 -11.49 -17.56 2.85
CA ASP A 54 -12.31 -17.99 1.72
C ASP A 54 -13.13 -16.80 1.21
N LEU A 55 -12.98 -16.44 -0.07
CA LEU A 55 -13.71 -15.32 -0.68
C LEU A 55 -15.20 -15.61 -0.90
N ARG A 56 -15.67 -16.84 -0.63
CA ARG A 56 -17.10 -17.17 -0.57
C ARG A 56 -17.78 -16.63 0.68
N LEU A 57 -17.01 -16.24 1.70
CA LEU A 57 -17.51 -15.66 2.93
C LEU A 57 -17.64 -14.13 2.81
N ASP A 58 -18.85 -13.62 3.06
CA ASP A 58 -19.20 -12.22 2.86
C ASP A 58 -18.42 -11.29 3.82
N GLU A 59 -18.25 -11.73 5.06
CA GLU A 59 -17.57 -10.99 6.11
C GLU A 59 -16.10 -10.72 5.79
N ILE A 60 -15.46 -11.56 4.98
CA ILE A 60 -14.07 -11.38 4.57
C ILE A 60 -13.94 -10.15 3.67
N GLN A 61 -14.84 -10.02 2.69
CA GLN A 61 -14.79 -8.91 1.76
C GLN A 61 -15.15 -7.59 2.46
N ALA A 62 -16.10 -7.61 3.40
CA ALA A 62 -16.42 -6.45 4.23
C ALA A 62 -15.20 -6.01 5.07
N LYS A 63 -14.50 -6.94 5.73
CA LYS A 63 -13.28 -6.65 6.49
C LYS A 63 -12.14 -6.11 5.62
N GLN A 64 -11.98 -6.63 4.39
CA GLN A 64 -11.02 -6.10 3.43
C GLN A 64 -11.33 -4.65 3.05
N VAL A 65 -12.62 -4.32 2.84
CA VAL A 65 -13.05 -2.95 2.55
C VAL A 65 -12.79 -2.04 3.75
N GLU A 66 -13.16 -2.45 4.97
CA GLU A 66 -12.89 -1.68 6.17
C GLU A 66 -11.39 -1.39 6.34
N LEU A 67 -10.56 -2.41 6.16
CA LEU A 67 -9.12 -2.30 6.27
C LEU A 67 -8.52 -1.39 5.18
N ALA A 68 -8.96 -1.54 3.93
CA ALA A 68 -8.54 -0.70 2.82
C ALA A 68 -8.80 0.79 3.12
N LYS A 69 -10.04 1.12 3.51
CA LYS A 69 -10.45 2.50 3.84
C LYS A 69 -9.67 3.06 5.02
N LYS A 70 -9.49 2.26 6.08
CA LYS A 70 -8.77 2.67 7.30
C LYS A 70 -7.37 3.20 7.00
N TYR A 71 -6.73 2.68 5.97
CA TYR A 71 -5.38 3.06 5.58
C TYR A 71 -5.31 3.97 4.34
N GLY A 72 -6.44 4.31 3.72
CA GLY A 72 -6.50 5.27 2.61
C GLY A 72 -6.48 4.65 1.22
N VAL A 73 -6.63 3.32 1.09
CA VAL A 73 -7.00 2.70 -0.18
C VAL A 73 -8.46 3.06 -0.46
N SER A 74 -8.69 3.68 -1.60
CA SER A 74 -10.00 4.27 -1.95
C SER A 74 -10.77 3.47 -3.00
N ALA A 75 -10.12 2.55 -3.71
CA ALA A 75 -10.79 1.61 -4.59
C ALA A 75 -10.05 0.28 -4.79
N PHE A 76 -10.77 -0.72 -5.25
CA PHE A 76 -10.20 -1.94 -5.83
C PHE A 76 -10.34 -1.96 -7.36
N CYS A 77 -9.26 -2.34 -8.05
CA CYS A 77 -9.28 -2.75 -9.44
C CYS A 77 -9.36 -4.27 -9.48
N TYR A 78 -10.53 -4.81 -9.79
CA TYR A 78 -10.74 -6.26 -9.82
C TYR A 78 -10.30 -6.84 -11.14
N TYR A 79 -9.56 -7.95 -11.09
CA TYR A 79 -9.39 -8.78 -12.27
C TYR A 79 -10.72 -9.35 -12.70
N TYR A 80 -11.09 -9.13 -13.96
CA TYR A 80 -12.27 -9.67 -14.56
C TYR A 80 -11.87 -10.77 -15.54
N TYR A 81 -12.33 -11.99 -15.26
CA TYR A 81 -11.97 -13.21 -15.95
C TYR A 81 -13.13 -13.64 -16.85
N TRP A 82 -12.99 -13.32 -18.14
CA TRP A 82 -14.00 -13.60 -19.16
C TRP A 82 -13.31 -14.21 -20.38
N PHE A 83 -13.79 -15.39 -20.79
CA PHE A 83 -13.15 -16.24 -21.80
C PHE A 83 -14.21 -16.75 -22.78
N SER A 84 -14.37 -16.04 -23.89
CA SER A 84 -15.24 -16.42 -25.03
C SER A 84 -16.60 -16.99 -24.59
N GLY A 85 -17.35 -16.18 -23.83
CA GLY A 85 -18.69 -16.52 -23.30
C GLY A 85 -18.71 -17.06 -21.87
N THR A 86 -17.56 -17.39 -21.28
CA THR A 86 -17.50 -17.93 -19.90
C THR A 86 -16.95 -16.91 -18.92
N GLN A 87 -17.76 -16.53 -17.93
CA GLN A 87 -17.35 -15.75 -16.77
C GLN A 87 -16.82 -16.67 -15.67
N LEU A 88 -15.61 -16.42 -15.17
CA LEU A 88 -15.07 -17.13 -14.00
C LEU A 88 -14.74 -16.18 -12.86
N MET A 89 -14.80 -16.71 -11.65
CA MET A 89 -14.38 -16.03 -10.41
C MET A 89 -15.07 -14.68 -10.14
N THR A 90 -16.22 -14.37 -10.77
CA THR A 90 -16.90 -13.06 -10.65
C THR A 90 -17.51 -12.79 -9.29
N MET A 91 -17.70 -13.83 -8.46
CA MET A 91 -18.40 -13.74 -7.17
C MET A 91 -18.00 -12.54 -6.30
N PRO A 92 -16.72 -12.18 -6.11
CA PRO A 92 -16.38 -11.00 -5.30
C PRO A 92 -16.77 -9.68 -5.97
N ILE A 93 -16.79 -9.60 -7.29
CA ILE A 93 -17.25 -8.41 -8.03
C ILE A 93 -18.78 -8.31 -7.92
N ASP A 94 -19.48 -9.41 -8.20
CA ASP A 94 -20.94 -9.50 -8.06
C ASP A 94 -21.38 -9.12 -6.65
N ARG A 95 -20.68 -9.64 -5.63
CA ARG A 95 -20.95 -9.29 -4.24
C ARG A 95 -20.72 -7.81 -3.97
N HIS A 96 -19.63 -7.25 -4.48
CA HIS A 96 -19.34 -5.83 -4.28
C HIS A 96 -20.47 -4.94 -4.79
N VAL A 97 -21.04 -5.28 -5.95
CA VAL A 97 -22.21 -4.61 -6.53
C VAL A 97 -23.48 -4.90 -5.73
N ASN A 98 -23.81 -6.16 -5.51
CA ASN A 98 -25.08 -6.57 -4.90
C ASN A 98 -25.20 -6.12 -3.44
N GLN A 99 -24.09 -6.10 -2.69
CA GLN A 99 -24.06 -5.61 -1.31
C GLN A 99 -23.73 -4.12 -1.21
N ASN A 100 -23.51 -3.43 -2.35
CA ASN A 100 -23.12 -2.02 -2.41
C ASN A 100 -22.00 -1.69 -1.41
N LEU A 101 -20.91 -2.46 -1.47
CA LEU A 101 -19.78 -2.28 -0.55
C LEU A 101 -19.24 -0.86 -0.65
N ASP A 102 -18.92 -0.27 0.50
CA ASP A 102 -18.57 1.15 0.61
C ASP A 102 -17.11 1.45 0.22
N LEU A 103 -16.74 1.08 -1.01
CA LEU A 103 -15.44 1.33 -1.62
C LEU A 103 -15.65 1.47 -3.13
N ASP A 104 -14.90 2.35 -3.80
CA ASP A 104 -15.01 2.44 -5.25
C ASP A 104 -14.36 1.23 -5.93
N PHE A 105 -14.68 0.99 -7.20
CA PHE A 105 -14.03 -0.06 -7.97
C PHE A 105 -13.99 0.18 -9.48
N CYS A 106 -13.09 -0.52 -10.16
CA CYS A 106 -13.06 -0.67 -11.62
C CYS A 106 -12.62 -2.09 -11.99
N LEU A 107 -12.66 -2.43 -13.28
CA LEU A 107 -12.28 -3.74 -13.79
C LEU A 107 -10.99 -3.67 -14.61
N CYS A 108 -10.19 -4.73 -14.48
CA CYS A 108 -9.06 -5.06 -15.36
C CYS A 108 -9.34 -6.42 -16.02
N TRP A 109 -9.56 -6.43 -17.33
CA TRP A 109 -9.76 -7.66 -18.07
C TRP A 109 -8.44 -8.41 -18.19
N ALA A 110 -8.34 -9.56 -17.53
CA ALA A 110 -7.26 -10.53 -17.70
C ALA A 110 -7.48 -11.27 -19.02
N ASN A 111 -7.18 -10.59 -20.12
CA ASN A 111 -7.54 -11.00 -21.47
C ASN A 111 -6.47 -11.88 -22.11
N GLU A 112 -5.84 -12.75 -21.33
CA GLU A 112 -4.85 -13.72 -21.76
C GLU A 112 -5.42 -15.14 -21.64
N ASN A 113 -4.87 -16.11 -22.37
CA ASN A 113 -5.24 -17.51 -22.17
C ASN A 113 -4.98 -17.92 -20.72
N TRP A 114 -5.92 -18.64 -20.12
CA TRP A 114 -5.67 -19.24 -18.83
C TRP A 114 -4.91 -20.54 -19.05
N SER A 115 -3.59 -20.52 -18.89
CA SER A 115 -2.76 -21.71 -18.93
C SER A 115 -2.26 -22.10 -17.54
N ARG A 116 -1.81 -23.35 -17.39
CA ARG A 116 -1.23 -23.84 -16.13
C ARG A 116 0.07 -23.10 -15.76
N ARG A 117 0.72 -22.45 -16.73
CA ARG A 117 1.94 -21.63 -16.58
C ARG A 117 1.67 -20.19 -17.01
N TRP A 118 1.84 -19.22 -16.10
CA TRP A 118 1.50 -17.81 -16.35
C TRP A 118 2.43 -17.06 -17.32
N ASP A 119 3.45 -17.73 -17.89
CA ASP A 119 4.45 -17.10 -18.76
C ASP A 119 3.99 -16.94 -20.22
N GLY A 120 2.70 -17.15 -20.50
CA GLY A 120 2.15 -17.10 -21.86
C GLY A 120 2.49 -18.32 -22.71
N SER A 121 3.09 -19.38 -22.14
CA SER A 121 3.35 -20.61 -22.89
C SER A 121 2.05 -21.35 -23.23
N GLU A 122 1.83 -21.61 -24.53
CA GLU A 122 0.60 -22.19 -25.09
C GLU A 122 0.45 -23.71 -24.87
N ASN A 123 1.44 -24.36 -24.26
CA ASN A 123 1.51 -25.82 -24.23
C ASN A 123 0.56 -26.49 -23.21
N ASP A 124 -0.12 -25.74 -22.33
CA ASP A 124 -1.06 -26.25 -21.31
C ASP A 124 -2.21 -25.26 -21.04
N VAL A 125 -3.02 -24.92 -22.06
CA VAL A 125 -4.19 -24.03 -21.92
C VAL A 125 -5.33 -24.74 -21.17
N LEU A 126 -5.72 -24.20 -20.01
CA LEU A 126 -6.88 -24.62 -19.21
C LEU A 126 -8.17 -24.00 -19.76
N MET A 127 -8.11 -22.76 -20.23
CA MET A 127 -9.22 -22.09 -20.88
C MET A 127 -8.70 -21.08 -21.90
N ALA A 128 -9.12 -21.26 -23.15
CA ALA A 128 -8.67 -20.46 -24.27
C ALA A 128 -9.52 -19.20 -24.43
N GLN A 129 -8.94 -18.23 -25.12
CA GLN A 129 -9.58 -17.01 -25.53
C GLN A 129 -9.33 -16.82 -27.03
N GLN A 130 -10.39 -16.48 -27.76
CA GLN A 130 -10.34 -16.46 -29.22
C GLN A 130 -10.29 -15.04 -29.80
N HIS A 131 -10.79 -14.02 -29.08
CA HIS A 131 -10.85 -12.62 -29.55
C HIS A 131 -11.51 -12.48 -30.93
N THR A 132 -12.61 -13.21 -31.13
CA THR A 132 -13.49 -12.99 -32.29
C THR A 132 -14.28 -11.70 -32.11
N GLU A 133 -14.82 -11.15 -33.19
CA GLU A 133 -15.70 -9.98 -33.10
C GLU A 133 -16.91 -10.21 -32.18
N ASP A 134 -17.53 -11.39 -32.26
CA ASP A 134 -18.63 -11.79 -31.39
C ASP A 134 -18.19 -11.87 -29.92
N ASP A 135 -16.97 -12.36 -29.66
CA ASP A 135 -16.40 -12.40 -28.32
C ASP A 135 -16.17 -10.99 -27.77
N ASP A 136 -15.60 -10.10 -28.55
CA ASP A 136 -15.33 -8.72 -28.14
C ASP A 136 -16.63 -7.97 -27.81
N ILE A 137 -17.69 -8.21 -28.60
CA ILE A 137 -19.04 -7.66 -28.37
C ILE A 137 -19.65 -8.27 -27.10
N ALA A 138 -19.60 -9.59 -26.95
CA ALA A 138 -20.13 -10.28 -25.78
C ALA A 138 -19.40 -9.86 -24.49
N PHE A 139 -18.09 -9.67 -24.56
CA PHE A 139 -17.27 -9.17 -23.47
C PHE A 139 -17.75 -7.79 -22.99
N ILE A 140 -17.88 -6.80 -23.89
CA ILE A 140 -18.28 -5.46 -23.46
C ILE A 140 -19.69 -5.44 -22.86
N HIS A 141 -20.62 -6.22 -23.42
CA HIS A 141 -21.94 -6.39 -22.83
C HIS A 141 -21.89 -7.01 -21.43
N SER A 142 -20.94 -7.91 -21.18
CA SER A 142 -20.77 -8.55 -19.88
C SER A 142 -20.28 -7.59 -18.78
N VAL A 143 -19.56 -6.51 -19.12
CA VAL A 143 -19.04 -5.54 -18.14
C VAL A 143 -19.96 -4.33 -17.90
N ILE A 144 -20.83 -4.00 -18.86
CA ILE A 144 -21.79 -2.87 -18.77
C ILE A 144 -22.64 -2.89 -17.49
N PRO A 145 -23.15 -4.03 -16.99
CA PRO A 145 -23.90 -4.06 -15.73
C PRO A 145 -23.12 -3.47 -14.55
N TYR A 146 -21.80 -3.72 -14.48
CA TYR A 146 -20.94 -3.18 -13.42
C TYR A 146 -20.71 -1.67 -13.60
N PHE A 147 -20.60 -1.18 -14.84
CA PHE A 147 -20.39 0.24 -15.13
C PHE A 147 -21.52 1.12 -14.59
N LYS A 148 -22.74 0.58 -14.55
CA LYS A 148 -23.94 1.26 -14.04
C LYS A 148 -23.92 1.45 -12.52
N HIS A 149 -23.07 0.73 -11.78
CA HIS A 149 -22.97 0.90 -10.34
C HIS A 149 -22.48 2.33 -10.00
N PRO A 150 -23.07 3.01 -8.98
CA PRO A 150 -22.71 4.39 -8.63
C PRO A 150 -21.25 4.53 -8.18
N ARG A 151 -20.67 3.48 -7.57
CA ARG A 151 -19.27 3.43 -7.12
C ARG A 151 -18.28 2.95 -8.18
N TYR A 152 -18.75 2.66 -9.40
CA TYR A 152 -17.86 2.32 -10.50
C TYR A 152 -17.11 3.58 -10.94
N ILE A 153 -15.77 3.52 -10.96
CA ILE A 153 -14.90 4.66 -11.31
C ILE A 153 -15.17 5.09 -12.75
N LYS A 154 -15.42 6.39 -12.91
CA LYS A 154 -15.66 7.04 -14.19
C LYS A 154 -14.75 8.26 -14.33
N ILE A 155 -14.22 8.50 -15.51
CA ILE A 155 -13.45 9.70 -15.87
C ILE A 155 -14.34 10.53 -16.78
N ASN A 156 -14.70 11.75 -16.35
CA ASN A 156 -15.66 12.60 -17.08
C ASN A 156 -16.98 11.87 -17.43
N GLY A 157 -17.43 10.98 -16.54
CA GLY A 157 -18.63 10.15 -16.75
C GLY A 157 -18.41 8.88 -17.58
N ALA A 158 -17.28 8.72 -18.26
CA ALA A 158 -16.91 7.52 -19.01
C ALA A 158 -16.38 6.41 -18.07
N PRO A 159 -16.92 5.18 -18.08
CA PRO A 159 -16.39 4.08 -17.27
C PRO A 159 -14.92 3.81 -17.57
N LEU A 160 -14.10 3.66 -16.53
CA LEU A 160 -12.71 3.22 -16.65
C LEU A 160 -12.66 1.69 -16.81
N LEU A 161 -12.18 1.20 -17.95
CA LEU A 161 -11.92 -0.22 -18.20
C LEU A 161 -10.43 -0.44 -18.46
N MET A 162 -9.78 -1.29 -17.68
CA MET A 162 -8.40 -1.68 -17.93
C MET A 162 -8.32 -2.98 -18.74
N VAL A 163 -7.39 -3.05 -19.70
CA VAL A 163 -7.11 -4.24 -20.51
C VAL A 163 -5.66 -4.68 -20.26
N TYR A 164 -5.48 -5.91 -19.81
CA TYR A 164 -4.18 -6.41 -19.34
C TYR A 164 -3.14 -6.55 -20.46
N GLN A 165 -3.55 -7.03 -21.63
CA GLN A 165 -2.67 -7.26 -22.79
C GLN A 165 -3.41 -6.90 -24.08
N VAL A 166 -3.52 -5.60 -24.37
CA VAL A 166 -4.30 -5.08 -25.51
C VAL A 166 -3.81 -5.61 -26.87
N SER A 167 -2.55 -6.01 -26.99
CA SER A 167 -1.97 -6.55 -28.22
C SER A 167 -2.52 -7.92 -28.64
N LEU A 168 -3.28 -8.60 -27.77
CA LEU A 168 -3.97 -9.84 -28.14
C LEU A 168 -5.25 -9.58 -28.95
N LEU A 169 -5.73 -8.34 -28.99
CA LEU A 169 -6.87 -7.97 -29.83
C LEU A 169 -6.41 -7.88 -31.30
N SER A 170 -7.09 -8.59 -32.18
CA SER A 170 -6.75 -8.68 -33.61
C SER A 170 -6.69 -7.31 -34.31
N ASN A 171 -7.56 -6.38 -33.93
CA ASN A 171 -7.50 -4.96 -34.30
C ASN A 171 -8.01 -4.10 -33.14
N ALA A 172 -7.14 -3.86 -32.16
CA ALA A 172 -7.51 -3.15 -30.93
C ALA A 172 -8.23 -1.83 -31.17
N GLU A 173 -7.82 -1.03 -32.16
CA GLU A 173 -8.43 0.26 -32.46
C GLU A 173 -9.91 0.11 -32.87
N ARG A 174 -10.20 -0.82 -33.78
CA ARG A 174 -11.59 -1.11 -34.20
C ARG A 174 -12.41 -1.72 -33.06
N VAL A 175 -11.82 -2.61 -32.28
CA VAL A 175 -12.47 -3.24 -31.12
C VAL A 175 -12.87 -2.19 -30.08
N ILE A 176 -11.93 -1.30 -29.71
CA ILE A 176 -12.19 -0.22 -28.75
C ILE A 176 -13.19 0.80 -29.30
N ALA A 177 -13.14 1.13 -30.59
CA ALA A 177 -14.14 2.00 -31.21
C ALA A 177 -15.56 1.39 -31.12
N ARG A 178 -15.68 0.08 -31.36
CA ARG A 178 -16.95 -0.65 -31.20
C ARG A 178 -17.41 -0.67 -29.75
N TRP A 179 -16.53 -0.93 -28.80
CA TRP A 179 -16.86 -0.86 -27.37
C TRP A 179 -17.35 0.53 -26.95
N ARG A 180 -16.76 1.61 -27.47
CA ARG A 180 -17.23 2.99 -27.25
C ARG A 180 -18.65 3.21 -27.79
N SER A 181 -18.98 2.70 -28.98
CA SER A 181 -20.36 2.77 -29.51
C SER A 181 -21.35 2.08 -28.58
N ILE A 182 -21.04 0.84 -28.17
CA ILE A 182 -21.89 0.04 -27.30
C ILE A 182 -22.04 0.70 -25.91
N ALA A 183 -20.97 1.28 -25.36
CA ALA A 183 -21.05 2.03 -24.11
C ALA A 183 -21.95 3.28 -24.22
N LYS A 184 -21.90 3.99 -25.36
CA LYS A 184 -22.76 5.14 -25.65
C LYS A 184 -24.23 4.74 -25.76
N GLU A 185 -24.51 3.64 -26.46
CA GLU A 185 -25.85 3.04 -26.54
C GLU A 185 -26.37 2.62 -25.15
N ALA A 186 -25.49 2.19 -24.25
CA ALA A 186 -25.82 1.85 -22.87
C ALA A 186 -26.04 3.07 -21.95
N GLY A 187 -25.89 4.30 -22.46
CA GLY A 187 -26.17 5.56 -21.76
C GLY A 187 -24.95 6.25 -21.13
N PHE A 188 -23.72 5.83 -21.45
CA PHE A 188 -22.52 6.52 -21.01
C PHE A 188 -22.07 7.58 -22.04
N PRO A 189 -21.40 8.67 -21.62
CA PRO A 189 -20.89 9.66 -22.57
C PRO A 189 -19.76 9.10 -23.45
N ASP A 190 -18.94 8.20 -22.90
CA ASP A 190 -17.90 7.46 -23.62
C ASP A 190 -17.43 6.24 -22.80
N LEU A 191 -16.40 5.53 -23.26
CA LEU A 191 -15.63 4.53 -22.52
C LEU A 191 -14.15 4.95 -22.45
N HIS A 192 -13.59 5.00 -21.24
CA HIS A 192 -12.16 5.27 -21.03
C HIS A 192 -11.39 3.95 -20.94
N VAL A 193 -10.61 3.64 -21.96
CA VAL A 193 -9.82 2.40 -22.04
C VAL A 193 -8.40 2.64 -21.56
N CYS A 194 -8.00 1.91 -20.52
CA CYS A 194 -6.67 1.95 -19.94
C CYS A 194 -5.90 0.68 -20.31
N MET A 195 -4.72 0.82 -20.91
CA MET A 195 -3.85 -0.30 -21.23
C MET A 195 -2.90 -0.59 -20.05
N ALA A 196 -2.79 -1.83 -19.60
CA ALA A 196 -1.70 -2.19 -18.68
C ALA A 196 -0.35 -2.23 -19.41
N GLU A 197 0.70 -1.67 -18.81
CA GLU A 197 2.07 -1.69 -19.35
C GLU A 197 2.75 -3.04 -19.08
N THR A 198 2.23 -4.08 -19.72
CA THR A 198 2.74 -5.44 -19.64
C THR A 198 3.56 -5.77 -20.89
N PHE A 199 4.53 -6.69 -20.77
CA PHE A 199 5.28 -7.25 -21.91
C PHE A 199 5.90 -6.23 -22.90
N GLY A 200 6.28 -5.04 -22.42
CA GLY A 200 6.87 -3.99 -23.27
C GLY A 200 5.86 -3.16 -24.07
N LEU A 201 4.56 -3.31 -23.80
CA LEU A 201 3.53 -2.44 -24.36
C LEU A 201 3.64 -1.04 -23.76
N GLU A 202 3.59 -0.02 -24.63
CA GLU A 202 3.75 1.38 -24.23
C GLU A 202 2.57 2.27 -24.63
N ASN A 203 2.64 2.98 -25.76
CA ASN A 203 1.71 4.06 -26.06
C ASN A 203 0.28 3.53 -26.30
N PRO A 204 -0.69 3.84 -25.42
CA PRO A 204 -2.06 3.29 -25.53
C PRO A 204 -2.78 3.78 -26.79
N HIS A 205 -2.42 4.95 -27.32
CA HIS A 205 -3.07 5.53 -28.49
C HIS A 205 -2.83 4.72 -29.77
N GLN A 206 -1.73 3.94 -29.84
CA GLN A 206 -1.47 3.02 -30.95
C GLN A 206 -2.52 1.91 -31.06
N PHE A 207 -3.26 1.66 -29.97
CA PHE A 207 -4.31 0.65 -29.90
C PHE A 207 -5.71 1.26 -29.82
N GLY A 208 -5.84 2.59 -29.91
CA GLY A 208 -7.11 3.30 -29.70
C GLY A 208 -7.48 3.55 -28.23
N GLY A 209 -6.59 3.21 -27.28
CA GLY A 209 -6.77 3.46 -25.85
C GLY A 209 -6.49 4.92 -25.43
N ASP A 210 -6.92 5.28 -24.22
CA ASP A 210 -6.89 6.65 -23.69
C ASP A 210 -5.72 6.90 -22.72
N SER A 211 -5.31 5.86 -22.01
CA SER A 211 -4.29 5.94 -20.96
C SER A 211 -3.56 4.62 -20.79
N SER A 212 -2.42 4.64 -20.12
CA SER A 212 -1.77 3.43 -19.63
C SER A 212 -1.79 3.34 -18.10
N CYS A 213 -1.55 2.15 -17.56
CA CYS A 213 -1.28 1.94 -16.15
C CYS A 213 -0.01 1.12 -16.00
N GLN A 214 0.96 1.61 -15.24
CA GLN A 214 2.16 0.85 -14.93
C GLN A 214 1.80 -0.46 -14.24
N PHE A 215 2.54 -1.53 -14.51
CA PHE A 215 2.23 -2.87 -14.00
C PHE A 215 3.45 -3.59 -13.40
N PRO A 216 4.14 -3.00 -12.40
CA PRO A 216 5.32 -3.62 -11.80
C PRO A 216 4.97 -5.02 -11.27
N PRO A 217 5.82 -6.03 -11.50
CA PRO A 217 7.23 -5.92 -11.88
C PRO A 217 7.47 -5.80 -13.39
N HIS A 218 6.45 -5.75 -14.25
CA HIS A 218 6.68 -5.50 -15.67
C HIS A 218 7.25 -4.09 -15.89
N GLY A 219 8.25 -4.00 -16.77
CA GLY A 219 8.87 -2.73 -17.16
C GLY A 219 9.77 -2.08 -16.10
N VAL A 220 9.95 -2.69 -14.91
CA VAL A 220 10.87 -2.14 -13.90
C VAL A 220 12.32 -2.49 -14.22
N LEU A 221 13.24 -1.58 -13.89
CA LEU A 221 14.68 -1.78 -14.09
C LEU A 221 15.37 -2.01 -12.75
N ALA A 222 16.08 -3.13 -12.62
CA ALA A 222 16.90 -3.45 -11.46
C ALA A 222 18.07 -4.37 -11.84
N LYS A 223 19.22 -4.18 -11.18
CA LYS A 223 20.38 -5.05 -11.28
C LYS A 223 20.06 -6.42 -10.68
N GLU A 224 20.46 -7.45 -11.42
CA GLU A 224 20.50 -8.81 -10.90
C GLU A 224 21.67 -8.95 -9.90
N ARG A 225 21.37 -9.49 -8.73
CA ARG A 225 22.33 -9.72 -7.64
C ARG A 225 22.28 -11.16 -7.11
N THR A 226 21.89 -12.11 -7.97
CA THR A 226 21.77 -13.53 -7.62
C THR A 226 23.07 -14.11 -7.04
N GLN A 227 24.23 -13.64 -7.51
CA GLN A 227 25.54 -14.10 -7.02
C GLN A 227 25.99 -13.41 -5.71
N GLU A 228 25.29 -12.35 -5.28
CA GLU A 228 25.63 -11.58 -4.08
C GLU A 228 24.83 -12.04 -2.84
N VAL A 229 23.87 -12.95 -2.99
CA VAL A 229 23.08 -13.47 -1.87
C VAL A 229 23.71 -14.70 -1.24
N GLU A 230 23.78 -14.71 0.09
CA GLU A 230 24.39 -15.81 0.85
C GLU A 230 23.43 -16.99 1.04
N GLY A 231 23.95 -18.21 1.01
CA GLY A 231 23.18 -19.42 1.34
C GLY A 231 22.15 -19.82 0.30
N LEU A 232 22.37 -19.46 -0.98
CA LEU A 232 21.51 -19.85 -2.08
C LEU A 232 21.41 -21.39 -2.17
N VAL A 233 20.18 -21.91 -2.21
CA VAL A 233 19.95 -23.36 -2.29
C VAL A 233 20.54 -23.95 -3.58
N PRO A 234 21.09 -25.18 -3.54
CA PRO A 234 21.56 -25.85 -4.75
C PRO A 234 20.46 -25.95 -5.82
N GLY A 235 20.80 -25.63 -7.06
CA GLY A 235 19.87 -25.71 -8.19
C GLY A 235 18.90 -24.52 -8.34
N PHE A 236 19.12 -23.42 -7.62
CA PHE A 236 18.38 -22.17 -7.85
C PHE A 236 18.66 -21.63 -9.27
N SER A 237 17.64 -21.62 -10.12
CA SER A 237 17.68 -21.14 -11.52
C SER A 237 16.92 -19.83 -11.73
N GLY A 238 16.26 -19.35 -10.68
CA GLY A 238 15.62 -18.06 -10.62
C GLY A 238 16.61 -16.89 -10.58
N LYS A 239 16.07 -15.68 -10.43
CA LYS A 239 16.89 -14.46 -10.36
C LYS A 239 16.53 -13.63 -9.14
N VAL A 240 17.54 -13.05 -8.50
CA VAL A 240 17.36 -12.12 -7.39
C VAL A 240 17.71 -10.71 -7.86
N TYR A 241 16.79 -9.78 -7.73
CA TYR A 241 16.94 -8.37 -8.11
C TYR A 241 16.98 -7.48 -6.86
N ASP A 242 17.60 -6.31 -6.94
CA ASP A 242 17.54 -5.33 -5.85
C ASP A 242 16.31 -4.43 -5.96
N TYR A 243 15.39 -4.53 -4.99
CA TYR A 243 14.20 -3.68 -4.92
C TYR A 243 14.55 -2.19 -4.78
N ASN A 244 15.67 -1.86 -4.14
CA ASN A 244 16.07 -0.45 -3.98
C ASN A 244 16.37 0.21 -5.33
N GLU A 245 16.90 -0.56 -6.28
CA GLU A 245 17.18 -0.06 -7.62
C GLU A 245 15.90 0.10 -8.44
N VAL A 246 14.88 -0.73 -8.21
CA VAL A 246 13.54 -0.50 -8.78
C VAL A 246 13.01 0.86 -8.34
N VAL A 247 13.03 1.15 -7.04
CA VAL A 247 12.54 2.43 -6.54
C VAL A 247 13.34 3.58 -7.14
N ALA A 248 14.67 3.46 -7.19
CA ALA A 248 15.53 4.49 -7.76
C ALA A 248 15.32 4.69 -9.27
N SER A 249 15.06 3.63 -10.04
CA SER A 249 14.82 3.71 -11.48
C SER A 249 13.43 4.26 -11.79
N GLU A 250 12.42 3.86 -11.04
CA GLU A 250 11.04 4.35 -11.20
C GLU A 250 10.89 5.82 -10.77
N ILE A 251 11.63 6.28 -9.76
CA ILE A 251 11.70 7.72 -9.44
C ILE A 251 12.21 8.53 -10.63
N LYS A 252 13.19 7.98 -11.37
CA LYS A 252 13.84 8.65 -12.52
C LYS A 252 13.13 8.41 -13.85
N ARG A 253 12.07 7.61 -13.86
CA ARG A 253 11.43 7.19 -15.10
C ARG A 253 10.75 8.40 -15.74
N PRO A 254 11.07 8.74 -17.01
CA PRO A 254 10.45 9.88 -17.67
C PRO A 254 8.95 9.63 -17.83
N ASP A 255 8.17 10.70 -17.70
CA ASP A 255 6.77 10.65 -18.04
C ASP A 255 6.59 10.49 -19.55
N PRO A 256 5.58 9.70 -19.97
CA PRO A 256 5.25 9.62 -21.37
C PRO A 256 4.48 10.87 -21.82
N GLY A 257 4.37 11.09 -23.12
CA GLY A 257 3.53 12.13 -23.71
C GLY A 257 2.02 11.84 -23.67
N TYR A 258 1.55 10.99 -22.76
CA TYR A 258 0.15 10.57 -22.62
C TYR A 258 -0.20 10.33 -21.14
N LEU A 259 -1.48 10.16 -20.82
CA LEU A 259 -1.91 9.88 -19.44
C LEU A 259 -1.44 8.48 -19.00
N ARG A 260 -0.60 8.43 -17.97
CA ARG A 260 -0.11 7.19 -17.34
C ARG A 260 -0.50 7.15 -15.87
N PHE A 261 -1.35 6.22 -15.49
CA PHE A 261 -1.58 5.90 -14.08
C PHE A 261 -0.33 5.23 -13.50
N ARG A 262 0.20 5.84 -12.44
CA ARG A 262 1.45 5.43 -11.82
C ARG A 262 1.21 4.31 -10.82
N THR A 263 2.10 3.33 -10.74
CA THR A 263 1.90 2.14 -9.90
C THR A 263 3.14 1.78 -9.11
N ALA A 264 2.98 1.58 -7.80
CA ALA A 264 4.01 0.99 -6.94
C ALA A 264 3.71 -0.48 -6.63
N MET A 265 4.72 -1.27 -6.26
CA MET A 265 4.54 -2.62 -5.70
C MET A 265 5.20 -2.75 -4.32
N PRO A 266 4.54 -3.34 -3.29
CA PRO A 266 5.12 -3.47 -1.94
C PRO A 266 6.36 -4.37 -1.88
N SER A 267 6.34 -5.48 -2.62
CA SER A 267 7.46 -6.40 -2.83
C SER A 267 7.13 -7.34 -4.00
N TRP A 268 8.06 -8.22 -4.37
CA TRP A 268 7.76 -9.30 -5.32
C TRP A 268 8.66 -10.52 -5.08
N ASP A 269 8.04 -11.69 -5.05
CA ASP A 269 8.65 -12.99 -4.80
C ASP A 269 7.69 -14.11 -5.20
N ASN A 270 7.92 -14.72 -6.37
CA ASN A 270 7.09 -15.82 -6.87
C ASN A 270 7.72 -17.20 -6.63
N THR A 271 8.66 -17.32 -5.68
CA THR A 271 9.27 -18.60 -5.33
C THR A 271 8.25 -19.57 -4.73
N SER A 272 7.20 -19.10 -4.05
CA SER A 272 6.11 -19.98 -3.61
C SER A 272 5.51 -20.79 -4.77
N ARG A 273 5.32 -20.15 -5.93
CA ARG A 273 4.82 -20.79 -7.17
C ARG A 273 5.91 -21.58 -7.88
N LYS A 274 7.04 -20.94 -8.19
CA LYS A 274 8.06 -21.47 -9.12
C LYS A 274 9.21 -22.22 -8.45
N GLY A 275 9.29 -22.22 -7.13
CA GLY A 275 10.40 -22.83 -6.38
C GLY A 275 11.73 -22.22 -6.73
N ALA A 276 12.70 -23.08 -7.02
CA ALA A 276 14.05 -22.73 -7.42
C ALA A 276 14.12 -21.87 -8.70
N ALA A 277 13.07 -21.88 -9.54
CA ALA A 277 12.97 -21.06 -10.74
C ALA A 277 12.26 -19.72 -10.51
N GLY A 278 11.98 -19.34 -9.26
CA GLY A 278 11.28 -18.10 -8.92
C GLY A 278 12.19 -16.87 -8.94
N HIS A 279 11.61 -15.72 -9.27
CA HIS A 279 12.26 -14.43 -9.19
C HIS A 279 11.90 -13.71 -7.90
N VAL A 280 12.88 -13.04 -7.29
CA VAL A 280 12.75 -12.34 -6.01
C VAL A 280 13.30 -10.92 -6.12
N PHE A 281 12.54 -9.93 -5.67
CA PHE A 281 13.03 -8.57 -5.45
C PHE A 281 13.45 -8.45 -3.98
N HIS A 282 14.75 -8.66 -3.77
CA HIS A 282 15.36 -8.64 -2.45
C HIS A 282 15.44 -7.20 -1.91
N ASN A 283 15.54 -7.06 -0.59
CA ASN A 283 15.55 -5.79 0.15
C ASN A 283 14.25 -4.96 0.10
N ALA A 284 13.15 -5.52 -0.42
CA ALA A 284 11.85 -4.88 -0.28
C ALA A 284 11.51 -4.67 1.21
N SER A 285 11.03 -3.47 1.54
CA SER A 285 10.67 -3.08 2.90
C SER A 285 9.53 -2.07 2.89
N PRO A 286 8.72 -1.99 3.97
CA PRO A 286 7.67 -0.97 4.09
C PRO A 286 8.20 0.46 3.91
N GLU A 287 9.40 0.76 4.40
CA GLU A 287 10.01 2.09 4.32
C GLU A 287 10.35 2.49 2.88
N MET A 288 10.92 1.55 2.11
CA MET A 288 11.23 1.79 0.69
C MET A 288 9.97 1.91 -0.17
N PHE A 289 8.95 1.10 0.13
CA PHE A 289 7.65 1.21 -0.49
C PHE A 289 6.96 2.54 -0.17
N GLU A 290 7.04 3.01 1.09
CA GLU A 290 6.52 4.33 1.50
C GLU A 290 7.18 5.46 0.72
N ALA A 291 8.50 5.42 0.55
CA ALA A 291 9.24 6.43 -0.20
C ALA A 291 8.81 6.45 -1.68
N TRP A 292 8.72 5.28 -2.32
CA TRP A 292 8.26 5.18 -3.70
C TRP A 292 6.82 5.71 -3.85
N LEU A 293 5.91 5.25 -2.99
CA LEU A 293 4.51 5.66 -3.06
C LEU A 293 4.31 7.15 -2.77
N SER A 294 5.06 7.71 -1.81
CA SER A 294 5.01 9.15 -1.50
C SER A 294 5.45 9.99 -2.69
N TYR A 295 6.50 9.57 -3.40
CA TYR A 295 6.93 10.20 -4.65
C TYR A 295 5.83 10.15 -5.71
N LEU A 296 5.24 8.97 -5.97
CA LEU A 296 4.18 8.83 -6.98
C LEU A 296 2.95 9.69 -6.64
N VAL A 297 2.56 9.75 -5.36
CA VAL A 297 1.43 10.59 -4.90
C VAL A 297 1.72 12.07 -5.10
N ALA A 298 2.91 12.55 -4.71
CA ALA A 298 3.30 13.95 -4.89
C ALA A 298 3.36 14.33 -6.37
N LYS A 299 4.05 13.53 -7.18
CA LYS A 299 4.18 13.73 -8.63
C LYS A 299 2.80 13.78 -9.31
N THR A 300 1.93 12.84 -9.00
CA THR A 300 0.55 12.81 -9.52
C THR A 300 -0.27 14.01 -9.08
N LYS A 301 -0.17 14.47 -7.83
CA LYS A 301 -0.85 15.69 -7.38
C LYS A 301 -0.39 16.94 -8.13
N ARG A 302 0.91 17.03 -8.39
CA ARG A 302 1.55 18.17 -9.07
C ARG A 302 1.19 18.22 -10.55
N GLU A 303 1.20 17.09 -11.22
CA GLU A 303 1.14 17.03 -12.69
C GLU A 303 -0.26 16.75 -13.23
N TYR A 304 -1.13 16.07 -12.47
CA TYR A 304 -2.47 15.72 -12.94
C TYR A 304 -3.56 16.56 -12.27
N PRO A 305 -4.62 16.92 -13.02
CA PRO A 305 -5.79 17.58 -12.45
C PRO A 305 -6.53 16.60 -11.53
N SER A 306 -7.29 17.14 -10.57
CA SER A 306 -7.88 16.40 -9.44
C SER A 306 -8.57 15.09 -9.81
N GLU A 307 -9.29 15.08 -10.91
CA GLU A 307 -10.12 14.00 -11.45
C GLU A 307 -9.31 12.86 -12.09
N LEU A 308 -8.02 13.09 -12.37
CA LEU A 308 -7.10 12.12 -12.95
C LEU A 308 -6.01 11.66 -11.97
N ARG A 309 -6.07 12.09 -10.70
CA ARG A 309 -5.05 11.78 -9.69
C ARG A 309 -5.17 10.35 -9.16
N TYR A 310 -5.08 9.35 -10.02
CA TYR A 310 -5.03 7.95 -9.62
C TYR A 310 -3.58 7.45 -9.53
N VAL A 311 -3.27 6.79 -8.43
CA VAL A 311 -2.06 6.01 -8.19
C VAL A 311 -2.49 4.60 -7.84
N PHE A 312 -1.89 3.59 -8.47
CA PHE A 312 -2.19 2.19 -8.25
C PHE A 312 -1.15 1.54 -7.35
N VAL A 313 -1.54 0.45 -6.68
CA VAL A 313 -0.62 -0.47 -6.01
C VAL A 313 -0.86 -1.87 -6.53
N ASN A 314 0.21 -2.53 -6.97
CA ASN A 314 0.21 -3.96 -7.25
C ASN A 314 0.83 -4.72 -6.05
N ALA A 315 0.06 -5.31 -5.15
CA ALA A 315 -1.39 -5.48 -5.15
C ALA A 315 -1.99 -5.39 -3.73
N TRP A 316 -3.31 -5.53 -3.62
CA TRP A 316 -3.99 -5.76 -2.34
C TRP A 316 -3.57 -7.09 -1.72
N ASN A 317 -3.68 -8.20 -2.48
CA ASN A 317 -3.62 -9.58 -1.96
C ASN A 317 -2.90 -10.58 -2.88
N GLU A 318 -1.83 -10.19 -3.57
CA GLU A 318 -1.02 -11.12 -4.39
C GLU A 318 -0.06 -11.96 -3.52
N TRP A 319 -0.62 -12.85 -2.70
CA TRP A 319 0.14 -13.68 -1.76
C TRP A 319 1.11 -14.64 -2.44
N ALA A 320 0.73 -15.18 -3.60
CA ALA A 320 1.54 -16.16 -4.33
C ALA A 320 2.80 -15.54 -4.96
N GLU A 321 2.81 -14.22 -5.13
CA GLU A 321 3.94 -13.47 -5.72
C GLU A 321 4.52 -12.45 -4.73
N GLY A 322 4.14 -12.55 -3.44
CA GLY A 322 4.65 -11.69 -2.37
C GLY A 322 4.24 -10.22 -2.48
N ALA A 323 3.41 -9.83 -3.44
CA ALA A 323 3.06 -8.45 -3.74
C ALA A 323 1.71 -8.05 -3.10
N TYR A 324 1.65 -8.03 -1.77
CA TYR A 324 0.42 -7.76 -1.02
C TYR A 324 0.56 -6.57 -0.07
N LEU A 325 -0.57 -5.90 0.18
CA LEU A 325 -0.74 -4.92 1.25
C LEU A 325 -1.34 -5.53 2.51
N GLU A 326 -2.08 -6.64 2.38
CA GLU A 326 -2.71 -7.31 3.52
C GLU A 326 -1.69 -7.64 4.64
N PRO A 327 -2.09 -7.55 5.93
CA PRO A 327 -1.18 -7.78 7.04
C PRO A 327 -0.59 -9.19 7.04
N ASP A 328 0.74 -9.26 7.16
CA ASP A 328 1.49 -10.50 7.36
C ASP A 328 2.05 -10.59 8.80
N ARG A 329 2.56 -11.75 9.20
CA ARG A 329 3.11 -11.95 10.55
C ARG A 329 4.44 -11.23 10.82
N ARG A 330 5.21 -10.85 9.81
CA ARG A 330 6.53 -10.20 9.95
C ARG A 330 6.41 -8.68 10.05
N ASN A 331 5.66 -8.09 9.14
CA ASN A 331 5.49 -6.67 8.93
C ASN A 331 4.18 -6.16 9.56
N GLY A 332 3.23 -7.03 9.90
CA GLY A 332 1.92 -6.62 10.39
C GLY A 332 1.28 -5.64 9.42
N HIS A 333 0.84 -4.49 9.93
CA HIS A 333 0.22 -3.43 9.15
C HIS A 333 1.22 -2.45 8.52
N ASN A 334 2.53 -2.71 8.52
CA ASN A 334 3.49 -1.69 8.11
C ASN A 334 3.36 -1.25 6.65
N TYR A 335 3.02 -2.15 5.72
CA TYR A 335 2.73 -1.77 4.33
C TYR A 335 1.45 -0.91 4.21
N LEU A 336 0.42 -1.21 4.99
CA LEU A 336 -0.78 -0.38 5.07
C LEU A 336 -0.51 0.98 5.73
N LYS A 337 0.36 1.02 6.75
CA LYS A 337 0.82 2.28 7.35
C LYS A 337 1.60 3.11 6.34
N ALA A 338 2.45 2.48 5.53
CA ALA A 338 3.16 3.15 4.44
C ALA A 338 2.19 3.79 3.43
N VAL A 339 1.11 3.07 3.06
CA VAL A 339 0.02 3.63 2.26
C VAL A 339 -0.58 4.88 2.91
N ARG A 340 -1.00 4.78 4.17
CA ARG A 340 -1.59 5.92 4.91
C ARG A 340 -0.62 7.10 4.98
N ASN A 341 0.63 6.83 5.33
CA ASN A 341 1.68 7.83 5.51
C ASN A 341 1.94 8.60 4.20
N ALA A 342 2.04 7.91 3.07
CA ALA A 342 2.22 8.51 1.74
C ALA A 342 1.10 9.49 1.34
N LEU A 343 -0.08 9.38 1.95
CA LEU A 343 -1.22 10.28 1.71
C LEU A 343 -1.24 11.48 2.67
N THR A 344 -0.43 11.50 3.73
CA THR A 344 -0.39 12.58 4.74
C THR A 344 0.42 13.80 4.29
N LEU A 345 0.15 14.95 4.91
CA LEU A 345 0.87 16.22 4.67
C LEU A 345 2.37 16.14 4.99
N GLN A 346 2.79 15.34 5.97
CA GLN A 346 4.20 15.23 6.35
C GLN A 346 5.04 14.56 5.26
N ASN A 347 4.53 13.48 4.66
CA ASN A 347 5.20 12.84 3.53
C ASN A 347 4.92 13.52 2.19
N ALA A 348 3.90 14.38 2.09
CA ALA A 348 3.77 15.27 0.95
C ALA A 348 5.01 16.17 0.83
N VAL A 349 5.58 16.69 1.93
CA VAL A 349 6.83 17.48 1.88
C VAL A 349 8.01 16.65 1.39
N LEU A 350 8.15 15.40 1.86
CA LEU A 350 9.23 14.51 1.44
C LEU A 350 9.08 14.11 -0.04
N GLY A 351 7.85 13.79 -0.46
CA GLY A 351 7.48 13.56 -1.85
C GLY A 351 7.79 14.77 -2.72
N GLU A 352 7.29 15.96 -2.40
CA GLU A 352 7.56 17.22 -3.10
C GLU A 352 9.05 17.53 -3.18
N THR A 353 9.81 17.27 -2.11
CA THR A 353 11.27 17.40 -2.12
C THR A 353 11.88 16.42 -3.13
N MET A 354 11.46 15.15 -3.14
CA MET A 354 11.95 14.20 -4.14
C MET A 354 11.60 14.64 -5.56
N VAL A 355 10.41 15.20 -5.77
CA VAL A 355 9.99 15.66 -7.10
C VAL A 355 10.64 16.99 -7.52
N SER A 356 11.03 17.87 -6.59
CA SER A 356 11.80 19.08 -6.89
C SER A 356 13.24 18.73 -7.26
N ILE A 357 13.82 17.77 -6.54
CA ILE A 357 15.15 17.23 -6.83
C ILE A 357 15.22 16.59 -8.22
N ASP A 358 14.15 15.90 -8.64
CA ASP A 358 14.05 15.33 -9.98
C ASP A 358 14.01 16.43 -11.08
N SER A 359 13.34 17.55 -10.83
CA SER A 359 13.23 18.65 -11.79
C SER A 359 14.50 19.49 -11.97
N ASP A 360 15.43 19.50 -11.02
CA ASP A 360 16.70 20.21 -11.15
C ASP A 360 17.61 19.53 -12.19
N GLN A 361 18.15 20.32 -13.13
CA GLN A 361 18.95 19.83 -14.27
C GLN A 361 20.35 19.29 -13.89
N ASP A 362 20.67 19.22 -12.59
CA ASP A 362 22.01 18.85 -12.16
C ASP A 362 22.21 17.31 -12.16
N ASN A 363 22.95 16.85 -13.16
CA ASN A 363 23.15 15.45 -13.49
C ASN A 363 23.95 14.69 -12.41
N GLU A 364 24.72 15.41 -11.60
CA GLU A 364 25.51 14.83 -10.49
C GLU A 364 24.66 14.59 -9.24
N PHE A 365 23.68 15.46 -8.98
CA PHE A 365 22.74 15.34 -7.86
C PHE A 365 21.64 14.27 -8.13
N ARG A 366 21.21 14.10 -9.39
CA ARG A 366 20.34 12.99 -9.83
C ARG A 366 20.97 11.59 -9.64
N LYS A 367 22.30 11.47 -9.78
CA LYS A 367 23.04 10.25 -9.40
C LYS A 367 23.02 10.05 -7.88
N ASN A 368 23.01 11.13 -7.11
CA ASN A 368 23.00 11.11 -5.64
C ASN A 368 21.66 10.73 -5.02
N VAL A 369 20.49 10.84 -5.66
CA VAL A 369 19.21 10.40 -5.04
C VAL A 369 19.17 8.88 -4.84
N ALA A 370 19.58 8.12 -5.87
CA ALA A 370 19.75 6.67 -5.74
C ALA A 370 20.80 6.35 -4.68
N ARG A 371 21.88 7.13 -4.59
CA ARG A 371 22.87 7.03 -3.53
C ARG A 371 22.31 7.41 -2.15
N VAL A 372 21.44 8.40 -2.00
CA VAL A 372 20.88 8.84 -0.71
C VAL A 372 19.82 7.84 -0.24
N VAL A 373 18.92 7.41 -1.12
CA VAL A 373 17.93 6.37 -0.81
C VAL A 373 18.64 5.04 -0.53
N SER A 374 19.62 4.64 -1.34
CA SER A 374 20.43 3.45 -1.05
C SER A 374 21.34 3.62 0.15
N THR A 375 21.89 4.80 0.45
CA THR A 375 22.73 5.06 1.63
C THR A 375 21.87 5.03 2.87
N LEU A 376 20.67 5.62 2.85
CA LEU A 376 19.72 5.53 3.94
C LEU A 376 19.26 4.07 4.13
N ALA A 377 18.92 3.36 3.06
CA ALA A 377 18.52 1.95 3.14
C ALA A 377 19.67 1.02 3.57
N ASN A 378 20.91 1.29 3.14
CA ASN A 378 22.10 0.49 3.45
C ASN A 378 22.65 0.84 4.83
N ALA A 379 22.61 2.10 5.25
CA ALA A 379 22.86 2.51 6.63
C ALA A 379 21.84 1.87 7.56
N ASN A 380 20.56 1.88 7.20
CA ASN A 380 19.52 1.20 7.97
C ASN A 380 19.79 -0.32 8.00
N ARG A 381 20.13 -0.96 6.88
CA ARG A 381 20.48 -2.40 6.83
C ARG A 381 21.71 -2.77 7.67
N GLN A 382 22.78 -1.97 7.61
CA GLN A 382 23.99 -2.20 8.40
C GLN A 382 23.73 -2.00 9.90
N LEU A 383 22.94 -0.98 10.26
CA LEU A 383 22.49 -0.79 11.63
C LEU A 383 21.67 -1.99 12.12
N LEU A 384 20.70 -2.48 11.34
CA LEU A 384 19.92 -3.68 11.66
C LEU A 384 20.80 -4.94 11.81
N LYS A 385 21.86 -5.09 10.98
CA LYS A 385 22.84 -6.19 11.04
C LYS A 385 23.70 -6.10 12.32
N MET A 386 24.25 -4.92 12.62
CA MET A 386 25.01 -4.67 13.85
C MET A 386 24.18 -4.94 15.11
N PHE A 387 22.88 -4.59 15.08
CA PHE A 387 21.96 -4.90 16.18
C PHE A 387 21.73 -6.40 16.33
N SER A 388 21.53 -7.14 15.23
CA SER A 388 21.38 -8.59 15.25
C SER A 388 22.62 -9.33 15.77
N GLU A 389 23.82 -8.90 15.37
CA GLU A 389 25.10 -9.50 15.80
C GLU A 389 25.42 -9.21 17.28
N ALA A 390 24.92 -8.09 17.81
CA ALA A 390 25.04 -7.71 19.22
C ALA A 390 23.94 -8.29 20.12
N GLY A 391 23.04 -9.14 19.60
CA GLY A 391 21.91 -9.71 20.36
C GLY A 391 20.82 -8.68 20.72
N LEU A 392 20.76 -7.56 20.01
CA LEU A 392 19.82 -6.46 20.23
C LEU A 392 18.73 -6.46 19.14
N PRO A 393 17.43 -6.42 19.49
CA PRO A 393 16.38 -6.38 18.48
C PRO A 393 16.35 -5.01 17.80
N PRO A 394 16.12 -4.94 16.47
CA PRO A 394 16.49 -3.75 15.74
C PRO A 394 15.25 -2.87 15.48
N ARG A 395 15.23 -1.62 15.98
CA ARG A 395 14.34 -0.55 15.49
C ARG A 395 14.75 0.87 15.93
N SER A 396 14.87 1.72 14.91
CA SER A 396 14.52 3.15 14.77
C SER A 396 15.35 4.26 15.42
N VAL A 397 15.56 5.31 14.62
CA VAL A 397 15.92 6.66 15.04
C VAL A 397 14.89 7.17 16.05
N SER A 398 15.37 7.74 17.16
CA SER A 398 14.55 8.24 18.27
C SER A 398 13.51 9.27 17.83
N PRO A 399 12.23 9.17 18.24
CA PRO A 399 11.23 10.21 18.04
C PRO A 399 11.40 11.41 18.99
N PHE A 400 12.38 11.36 19.90
CA PHE A 400 12.60 12.39 20.92
C PHE A 400 13.62 13.43 20.43
N ILE A 401 13.16 14.68 20.32
CA ILE A 401 14.03 15.82 20.05
C ILE A 401 14.33 16.56 21.35
N ALA A 402 15.53 17.12 21.45
CA ALA A 402 15.86 18.03 22.55
C ALA A 402 14.91 19.22 22.53
N ARG A 403 14.33 19.58 23.68
CA ARG A 403 13.40 20.70 23.80
C ARG A 403 14.16 22.00 23.49
N PRO A 404 13.67 22.85 22.57
CA PRO A 404 14.23 24.18 22.41
C PRO A 404 13.86 25.01 23.64
N GLU A 405 14.85 25.34 24.47
CA GLU A 405 14.63 25.94 25.80
C GLU A 405 13.75 27.20 25.78
N HIS A 406 13.81 27.96 24.68
CA HIS A 406 13.11 29.23 24.50
C HIS A 406 11.75 29.14 23.80
N ALA A 407 11.43 28.03 23.12
CA ALA A 407 10.22 27.91 22.29
C ALA A 407 9.03 27.31 23.05
N ILE A 408 9.29 26.44 24.04
CA ILE A 408 8.24 25.70 24.76
C ILE A 408 8.45 25.90 26.26
N ARG A 409 7.59 26.72 26.88
CA ARG A 409 7.62 27.01 28.32
C ARG A 409 6.73 26.04 29.09
N ARG A 410 7.13 25.70 30.31
CA ARG A 410 6.33 24.87 31.24
C ARG A 410 5.10 25.64 31.68
N ALA A 411 3.91 25.21 31.25
CA ALA A 411 2.66 25.59 31.89
C ALA A 411 2.42 24.67 33.09
N TYR A 412 2.06 25.23 34.24
CA TYR A 412 1.81 24.47 35.46
C TYR A 412 0.64 23.49 35.30
N PRO A 413 0.69 22.30 35.93
CA PRO A 413 -0.40 21.34 35.86
C PRO A 413 -1.69 21.96 36.42
N ARG A 414 -2.81 21.78 35.71
CA ARG A 414 -4.14 22.13 36.23
C ARG A 414 -4.42 21.23 37.44
N LYS A 415 -4.88 21.81 38.55
CA LYS A 415 -5.08 21.14 39.86
C LYS A 415 -5.93 19.86 39.80
N ASP A 416 -6.77 19.72 38.78
CA ASP A 416 -7.74 18.63 38.63
C ASP A 416 -7.51 17.78 37.37
N ALA A 417 -6.37 17.94 36.69
CA ALA A 417 -5.99 17.04 35.61
C ALA A 417 -5.44 15.73 36.20
N TYR A 418 -5.86 14.60 35.65
CA TYR A 418 -5.38 13.28 36.06
C TYR A 418 -5.19 12.38 34.84
N SER A 419 -4.17 11.52 34.90
CA SER A 419 -3.86 10.55 33.87
C SER A 419 -3.56 9.20 34.50
N GLN A 420 -3.80 8.15 33.73
CA GLN A 420 -3.31 6.83 34.04
C GLN A 420 -2.53 6.29 32.84
N LEU A 421 -1.38 5.71 33.14
CA LEU A 421 -0.58 4.97 32.19
C LEU A 421 -0.92 3.48 32.36
N ASP A 422 -1.48 2.85 31.32
CA ASP A 422 -1.84 1.44 31.34
C ASP A 422 -0.62 0.58 30.94
N SER A 423 0.07 0.99 29.86
CA SER A 423 1.29 0.33 29.42
C SER A 423 2.27 1.29 28.77
N LEU A 424 3.55 0.96 28.91
CA LEU A 424 4.65 1.56 28.19
C LEU A 424 5.36 0.46 27.39
N ASN A 425 5.37 0.58 26.07
CA ASN A 425 5.92 -0.43 25.16
C ASN A 425 5.37 -1.84 25.41
N GLY A 426 4.06 -1.93 25.71
CA GLY A 426 3.37 -3.20 25.97
C GLY A 426 3.65 -3.81 27.35
N ARG A 427 4.43 -3.14 28.21
CA ARG A 427 4.63 -3.54 29.60
C ARG A 427 3.66 -2.79 30.51
N ILE A 428 3.00 -3.52 31.41
CA ILE A 428 2.10 -2.92 32.40
C ILE A 428 2.91 -1.91 33.24
N ALA A 429 2.46 -0.67 33.27
CA ALA A 429 3.13 0.41 34.00
C ALA A 429 2.79 0.33 35.50
N ASN A 430 3.38 -0.64 36.21
CA ASN A 430 3.16 -0.86 37.64
C ASN A 430 4.22 -0.18 38.53
N ALA A 431 5.13 0.61 37.97
CA ALA A 431 6.23 1.24 38.69
C ALA A 431 6.21 2.78 38.54
N PRO A 432 6.65 3.55 39.56
CA PRO A 432 6.80 5.02 39.51
C PRO A 432 7.76 5.49 38.41
N GLU A 433 8.65 4.60 37.99
CA GLU A 433 9.75 4.89 37.09
C GLU A 433 9.74 3.88 35.94
N ALA A 434 9.97 4.37 34.73
CA ALA A 434 10.08 3.53 33.55
C ALA A 434 11.34 3.91 32.75
N THR A 435 12.23 2.94 32.58
CA THR A 435 13.44 3.14 31.76
C THR A 435 13.07 3.22 30.29
N ILE A 436 13.32 4.38 29.70
CA ILE A 436 13.12 4.61 28.27
C ILE A 436 14.47 4.63 27.57
N LEU A 437 14.71 3.66 26.68
CA LEU A 437 15.88 3.70 25.81
C LEU A 437 15.71 4.82 24.80
N ARG A 438 16.69 5.73 24.68
CA ARG A 438 16.59 6.90 23.81
C ARG A 438 16.23 6.53 22.37
N GLN A 439 16.68 5.38 21.87
CA GLN A 439 16.45 4.93 20.50
C GLN A 439 15.17 4.10 20.32
N GLN A 440 14.39 3.83 21.37
CA GLN A 440 13.16 3.05 21.24
C GLN A 440 11.97 3.94 20.83
N ASN A 441 11.13 3.45 19.92
CA ASN A 441 9.79 3.99 19.77
C ASN A 441 9.01 3.83 21.08
N LEU A 442 8.24 4.86 21.45
CA LEU A 442 7.40 4.84 22.64
C LEU A 442 5.95 4.58 22.25
N ALA A 443 5.48 3.35 22.48
CA ALA A 443 4.06 3.02 22.48
C ALA A 443 3.52 3.25 23.89
N VAL A 444 2.72 4.30 24.05
CA VAL A 444 2.04 4.63 25.29
C VAL A 444 0.59 4.22 25.15
N SER A 445 0.10 3.36 26.05
CA SER A 445 -1.34 3.19 26.23
C SER A 445 -1.74 3.69 27.61
N GLY A 446 -2.82 4.44 27.67
CA GLY A 446 -3.30 5.06 28.88
C GLY A 446 -4.40 6.04 28.54
N TRP A 447 -4.76 6.86 29.51
CA TRP A 447 -5.77 7.88 29.33
C TRP A 447 -5.46 9.11 30.17
N LEU A 448 -5.94 10.26 29.72
CA LEU A 448 -5.71 11.56 30.35
C LEU A 448 -7.04 12.32 30.36
N HIS A 449 -7.39 12.85 31.52
CA HIS A 449 -8.50 13.77 31.69
C HIS A 449 -7.98 15.15 32.07
N ILE A 450 -8.35 16.17 31.30
CA ILE A 450 -8.05 17.57 31.62
C ILE A 450 -9.38 18.33 31.65
N PRO A 451 -9.82 18.81 32.82
CA PRO A 451 -11.06 19.58 32.94
C PRO A 451 -11.06 20.84 32.07
N GLY A 452 -12.16 21.03 31.34
CA GLY A 452 -12.37 22.16 30.43
C GLY A 452 -11.56 22.11 29.13
N VAL A 453 -10.89 21.00 28.83
CA VAL A 453 -10.22 20.79 27.53
C VAL A 453 -11.03 19.80 26.71
N VAL A 454 -11.57 20.28 25.58
CA VAL A 454 -12.16 19.41 24.57
C VAL A 454 -11.02 18.84 23.70
N PRO A 455 -10.78 17.52 23.71
CA PRO A 455 -9.77 16.93 22.85
C PRO A 455 -10.18 17.12 21.39
N SER A 456 -9.33 17.77 20.61
CA SER A 456 -9.50 17.90 19.16
C SER A 456 -8.42 17.11 18.44
N PRO A 457 -8.77 16.29 17.42
CA PRO A 457 -7.81 15.64 16.52
C PRO A 457 -6.82 16.63 15.88
N GLN A 458 -7.23 17.89 15.73
CA GLN A 458 -6.46 18.94 15.07
C GLN A 458 -5.51 19.67 16.02
N LYS A 459 -5.66 19.51 17.34
CA LYS A 459 -4.74 20.11 18.31
C LYS A 459 -3.52 19.20 18.50
N PRO A 460 -2.29 19.69 18.27
CA PRO A 460 -1.09 18.91 18.50
C PRO A 460 -0.94 18.62 19.99
N LEU A 461 -0.54 17.39 20.31
CA LEU A 461 -0.27 16.94 21.66
C LEU A 461 1.18 16.44 21.71
N PHE A 462 1.88 16.77 22.78
CA PHE A 462 3.28 16.39 22.97
C PHE A 462 3.44 15.66 24.30
N LEU A 463 4.32 14.66 24.34
CA LEU A 463 4.87 14.09 25.55
C LEU A 463 6.16 14.81 25.88
N TRP A 464 6.31 15.21 27.13
CA TRP A 464 7.53 15.81 27.66
C TRP A 464 8.17 14.82 28.64
N LEU A 465 9.40 14.40 28.33
CA LEU A 465 10.25 13.64 29.23
C LEU A 465 11.13 14.60 30.04
N VAL A 466 10.94 14.60 31.35
CA VAL A 466 11.75 15.37 32.30
C VAL A 466 12.75 14.44 33.00
N PRO A 467 13.98 14.90 33.28
CA PRO A 467 14.92 14.13 34.10
C PRO A 467 14.36 13.85 35.49
N LEU A 468 14.72 12.70 36.07
CA LEU A 468 14.44 12.37 37.47
C LEU A 468 15.11 13.39 38.41
N GLU A 469 14.45 13.73 39.51
CA GLU A 469 14.99 14.62 40.54
C GLU A 469 16.32 14.06 41.06
N GLY A 470 17.42 14.81 40.87
CA GLY A 470 18.78 14.41 41.23
C GLY A 470 19.76 14.40 40.04
N LEU A 471 19.26 14.25 38.81
CA LEU A 471 20.03 14.35 37.57
C LEU A 471 19.89 15.76 36.96
N LYS A 472 20.34 16.78 37.68
CA LYS A 472 20.10 18.22 37.38
C LYS A 472 20.76 18.78 36.10
N THR A 473 21.32 17.96 35.21
CA THR A 473 22.11 18.43 34.05
C THR A 473 21.82 17.70 32.74
N GLY A 474 20.65 17.06 32.59
CA GLY A 474 20.23 16.45 31.33
C GLY A 474 19.29 17.37 30.53
N PRO A 475 19.38 17.41 29.17
CA PRO A 475 18.44 18.15 28.35
C PRO A 475 17.03 17.56 28.45
N ASP A 476 16.02 18.43 28.44
CA ASP A 476 14.61 18.04 28.30
C ASP A 476 14.34 17.46 26.91
N TYR A 477 13.45 16.48 26.81
CA TYR A 477 13.04 15.93 25.51
C TYR A 477 11.53 16.03 25.30
N ILE A 478 11.15 16.24 24.04
CA ILE A 478 9.76 16.25 23.61
C ILE A 478 9.54 15.26 22.47
N ALA A 479 8.35 14.67 22.42
CA ALA A 479 7.89 13.85 21.31
C ALA A 479 6.43 14.21 20.97
N SER A 480 6.11 14.30 19.68
CA SER A 480 4.73 14.51 19.22
C SER A 480 3.92 13.23 19.38
N VAL A 481 2.65 13.36 19.80
CA VAL A 481 1.67 12.28 19.85
C VAL A 481 0.90 12.27 18.53
N TYR A 482 1.19 11.27 17.70
CA TYR A 482 0.66 11.19 16.32
C TYR A 482 -0.69 10.48 16.23
N ASP A 483 -0.91 9.43 17.03
CA ASP A 483 -2.13 8.63 17.01
C ASP A 483 -2.82 8.70 18.39
N ARG A 484 -4.14 8.89 18.40
CA ARG A 484 -4.99 8.90 19.60
C ARG A 484 -6.22 8.05 19.32
N LEU A 485 -6.53 7.12 20.22
CA LEU A 485 -7.73 6.30 20.14
C LEU A 485 -8.77 6.85 21.11
N GLN A 486 -10.03 6.92 20.67
CA GLN A 486 -11.12 7.16 21.62
C GLN A 486 -11.28 5.95 22.54
N ARG A 487 -11.53 6.21 23.81
CA ARG A 487 -11.81 5.20 24.85
C ARG A 487 -13.19 5.47 25.47
N PRO A 488 -14.28 5.10 24.78
CA PRO A 488 -15.64 5.31 25.28
C PRO A 488 -15.88 4.60 26.62
N ASP A 489 -15.24 3.45 26.80
CA ASP A 489 -15.21 2.65 28.03
C ASP A 489 -14.66 3.43 29.23
N VAL A 490 -13.57 4.18 29.05
CA VAL A 490 -13.01 5.05 30.10
C VAL A 490 -13.94 6.23 30.38
N ALA A 491 -14.50 6.85 29.33
CA ALA A 491 -15.43 7.96 29.49
C ALA A 491 -16.72 7.55 30.22
N GLU A 492 -17.18 6.32 30.01
CA GLU A 492 -18.32 5.72 30.71
C GLU A 492 -17.97 5.39 32.17
N ALA A 493 -16.83 4.76 32.43
CA ALA A 493 -16.34 4.45 33.79
C ALA A 493 -16.14 5.72 34.65
N LEU A 494 -15.70 6.82 34.04
CA LEU A 494 -15.56 8.12 34.72
C LEU A 494 -16.91 8.79 35.01
N ARG A 495 -17.95 8.51 34.21
CA ARG A 495 -19.31 9.02 34.42
C ARG A 495 -20.08 8.23 35.49
N SER A 496 -19.74 6.96 35.70
CA SER A 496 -20.45 6.04 36.61
C SER A 496 -19.94 6.01 38.07
N GLY A 497 -18.97 6.86 38.45
CA GLY A 497 -18.70 7.17 39.87
C GLY A 497 -17.77 6.22 40.63
N GLY A 498 -16.71 5.69 40.00
CA GLY A 498 -15.66 4.94 40.70
C GLY A 498 -14.76 5.83 41.59
N SER A 499 -14.76 5.59 42.89
CA SER A 499 -14.16 6.43 43.92
C SER A 499 -12.66 6.74 43.77
N ARG A 500 -12.31 7.97 44.18
CA ARG A 500 -10.98 8.48 44.54
C ARG A 500 -10.09 7.42 45.22
N LYS A 501 -9.07 6.93 44.53
CA LYS A 501 -7.78 6.61 45.16
C LYS A 501 -6.66 7.09 44.24
N ARG A 502 -5.88 8.08 44.71
CA ARG A 502 -4.59 8.42 44.11
C ARG A 502 -3.74 7.15 44.11
N PRO A 503 -3.25 6.66 42.96
CA PRO A 503 -2.10 5.77 42.98
C PRO A 503 -0.94 6.62 43.51
N ARG A 504 -0.46 6.31 44.72
CA ARG A 504 0.86 6.75 45.15
C ARG A 504 1.85 5.79 44.51
N HIS A 505 2.72 6.39 43.71
CA HIS A 505 4.07 6.02 43.28
C HIS A 505 4.18 6.15 41.77
#